data_AF-A0A800KIN3-F1
#
_entry.id   AF-A0A800KIN3-F1
#
_cell.length_a   1.000
_cell.length_b   1.000
_cell.length_c   1.000
_cell.angle_alpha   90.00
_cell.angle_beta   90.00
_cell.angle_gamma   90.00
#
_symmetry.space_group_name_H-M   'P 1'
#
loop_
_entity.id
_entity.type
_entity.pdbx_description
1 polymer ?
#
loop_
_entity_poly.entity_id
_entity_poly.type
_entity_poly.pdbx_seq_one_letter_code
_entity_poly.pdbx_strand_id
1 'polypeptide(L)'
;MYQLVGQGVQLFNPGRGGRTGVMPSWVDESNVHEKFGIPANQIIDYLALIGDTSDNIPGAPGIGPKTAVKLLDQYENIAEILAHVDEVEPKKARNSLKQYGDQVLMSKRLVTIMTDLDVDLNLEDWKVLEPDNISLYDFFSRMEFKRLTSRFSPKASPPEEDSQVNPMVGGGSELGHHSASGQDVDSIYQDFTLIKDSSHLGSVVKKISQNDSIAIEVYLGFPDPHRADLAGIALAVDCSEIFYLSFGHVSGDPLLDVDSSGVENLPSLNSESLKPLTDMLADEKVKKIGIDLKSAKIFLNRLGVELNGLHFDIGVAAYLLNPGGRSYGLEELCREWLDTTLPGYETVVGSGKGRISFLEVGQEIVGEFSGNRLAAILSLFRKLTSALDDQGIRGLFEGLEMPLLKVLSEMELFGIKIDSIMFAEMSQNLTRELALLRDDIYRISGSQFNLNSTKQLKKILFEDLGLPVIKKTKTGPSTDSSVLEELAIQGYDIARLMLEYRELEKLRSTYVDALPKLVNARTGRIHTRFNQTVAATGRLSSSHPNLQNIPSRTEMGRGLRKAFIAESGFIFYGADYSQIELRILAHLSNDQSLVQAFRQGMDIHKQTASVIFSVDYEDVTKEQRGQAKTINFAT
;
A
#
# COMPACT_ATOMS: atom_id res chain seq x y z
N MET A 1 25.04 11.31 -27.13
CA MET A 1 25.98 11.76 -26.09
C MET A 1 27.32 11.02 -26.09
N TYR A 2 27.36 9.69 -26.22
CA TYR A 2 28.64 8.94 -26.23
C TYR A 2 29.64 9.38 -27.32
N GLN A 3 29.16 9.94 -28.43
CA GLN A 3 29.99 10.53 -29.49
C GLN A 3 30.83 11.75 -29.07
N LEU A 4 30.58 12.34 -27.89
CA LEU A 4 31.32 13.49 -27.36
C LEU A 4 32.42 13.08 -26.37
N VAL A 5 32.52 11.79 -26.03
CA VAL A 5 33.57 11.29 -25.13
C VAL A 5 34.91 11.46 -25.80
N GLY A 6 35.83 12.13 -25.12
CA GLY A 6 37.12 12.53 -25.67
C GLY A 6 38.08 13.04 -24.59
N GLN A 7 39.24 13.55 -25.00
CA GLN A 7 40.18 14.19 -24.09
C GLN A 7 39.51 15.31 -23.27
N GLY A 8 39.48 15.16 -21.94
CA GLY A 8 38.87 16.13 -21.03
C GLY A 8 37.34 16.06 -20.94
N VAL A 9 36.67 15.13 -21.64
CA VAL A 9 35.22 14.95 -21.63
C VAL A 9 34.86 13.52 -21.26
N GLN A 10 34.27 13.35 -20.07
CA GLN A 10 33.79 12.06 -19.56
C GLN A 10 32.27 12.11 -19.39
N LEU A 11 31.61 10.98 -19.61
CA LEU A 11 30.17 10.84 -19.43
C LEU A 11 29.87 10.14 -18.09
N PHE A 12 29.09 10.78 -17.22
CA PHE A 12 28.56 10.14 -16.02
C PHE A 12 27.17 9.55 -16.28
N ASN A 13 27.02 8.24 -16.11
CA ASN A 13 25.72 7.59 -16.06
C ASN A 13 25.31 7.43 -14.59
N PRO A 14 24.30 8.15 -14.08
CA PRO A 14 23.93 8.14 -12.66
C PRO A 14 23.29 6.83 -12.18
N GLY A 15 23.04 5.88 -13.10
CA GLY A 15 22.38 4.62 -12.78
C GLY A 15 20.87 4.78 -12.53
N ARG A 16 20.21 3.69 -12.13
CA ARG A 16 18.78 3.69 -11.73
C ARG A 16 18.59 2.82 -10.50
N GLY A 17 17.85 3.31 -9.51
CA GLY A 17 17.47 2.52 -8.33
C GLY A 17 16.32 1.54 -8.64
N GLY A 18 16.21 0.46 -7.87
CA GLY A 18 15.12 -0.52 -7.99
C GLY A 18 15.61 -1.97 -8.19
N ARG A 19 14.67 -2.89 -8.44
CA ARG A 19 14.92 -4.34 -8.55
C ARG A 19 15.80 -4.75 -9.75
N THR A 20 15.97 -3.87 -10.72
CA THR A 20 16.80 -4.03 -11.94
C THR A 20 17.88 -2.94 -12.04
N GLY A 21 18.30 -2.37 -10.90
CA GLY A 21 19.10 -1.17 -10.88
C GLY A 21 20.49 -1.34 -11.51
N VAL A 22 20.87 -0.39 -12.35
CA VAL A 22 22.22 -0.27 -12.93
C VAL A 22 23.02 0.66 -12.04
N MET A 23 24.24 0.24 -11.66
CA MET A 23 25.16 1.04 -10.84
C MET A 23 25.59 2.32 -11.57
N PRO A 24 25.87 3.42 -10.84
CA PRO A 24 26.49 4.59 -11.43
C PRO A 24 27.84 4.24 -12.06
N SER A 25 28.12 4.76 -13.25
CA SER A 25 29.35 4.46 -13.99
C SER A 25 29.86 5.67 -14.76
N TRP A 26 31.16 5.90 -14.70
CA TRP A 26 31.86 6.84 -15.57
C TRP A 26 32.26 6.17 -16.88
N VAL A 27 32.08 6.88 -17.99
CA VAL A 27 32.47 6.43 -19.31
C VAL A 27 33.46 7.43 -19.91
N ASP A 28 34.62 6.92 -20.29
CA ASP A 28 35.69 7.66 -20.95
C ASP A 28 36.18 6.91 -22.20
N GLU A 29 37.22 7.44 -22.87
CA GLU A 29 37.77 6.82 -24.08
C GLU A 29 38.23 5.38 -23.85
N SER A 30 38.66 5.04 -22.62
CA SER A 30 39.21 3.71 -22.32
C SER A 30 38.13 2.64 -22.21
N ASN A 31 36.89 2.98 -21.86
CA ASN A 31 35.83 1.99 -21.58
C ASN A 31 34.56 2.15 -22.43
N VAL A 32 34.45 3.18 -23.28
CA VAL A 32 33.28 3.38 -24.15
C VAL A 32 32.99 2.17 -25.05
N HIS A 33 34.05 1.47 -25.47
CA HIS A 33 33.98 0.27 -26.30
C HIS A 33 33.32 -0.92 -25.59
N GLU A 34 33.31 -0.97 -24.25
CA GLU A 34 32.66 -2.05 -23.50
C GLU A 34 31.14 -2.09 -23.75
N LYS A 35 30.54 -0.93 -24.03
CA LYS A 35 29.09 -0.81 -24.25
C LYS A 35 28.69 -1.07 -25.71
N PHE A 36 29.46 -0.57 -26.67
CA PHE A 36 29.09 -0.58 -28.09
C PHE A 36 29.99 -1.47 -28.96
N GLY A 37 31.11 -1.96 -28.45
CA GLY A 37 32.11 -2.72 -29.20
C GLY A 37 33.01 -1.86 -30.08
N ILE A 38 32.89 -0.52 -30.03
CA ILE A 38 33.59 0.44 -30.91
C ILE A 38 34.06 1.67 -30.11
N PRO A 39 35.12 2.36 -30.58
CA PRO A 39 35.58 3.62 -29.99
C PRO A 39 34.59 4.78 -30.18
N ALA A 40 34.73 5.84 -29.37
CA ALA A 40 33.81 6.98 -29.34
C ALA A 40 33.67 7.70 -30.69
N ASN A 41 34.77 7.83 -31.44
CA ASN A 41 34.82 8.48 -32.75
C ASN A 41 34.00 7.75 -33.83
N GLN A 42 33.64 6.48 -33.64
CA GLN A 42 32.85 5.68 -34.59
C GLN A 42 31.36 5.56 -34.19
N ILE A 43 30.94 6.14 -33.06
CA ILE A 43 29.57 5.99 -32.57
C ILE A 43 28.53 6.61 -33.49
N ILE A 44 28.88 7.72 -34.16
CA ILE A 44 28.02 8.36 -35.14
C ILE A 44 27.75 7.40 -36.30
N ASP A 45 28.81 6.79 -36.83
CA ASP A 45 28.72 5.82 -37.93
C ASP A 45 27.93 4.58 -37.54
N TYR A 46 28.09 4.11 -36.30
CA TYR A 46 27.33 2.99 -35.77
C TYR A 46 25.83 3.28 -35.70
N LEU A 47 25.43 4.39 -35.09
CA LEU A 47 24.02 4.78 -34.96
C LEU A 47 23.37 5.01 -36.32
N ALA A 48 24.10 5.55 -37.29
CA ALA A 48 23.60 5.72 -38.65
C ALA A 48 23.37 4.40 -39.39
N LEU A 49 24.15 3.35 -39.10
CA LEU A 49 23.96 2.02 -39.68
C LEU A 49 22.77 1.27 -39.06
N ILE A 50 22.59 1.33 -37.74
CA ILE A 50 21.54 0.56 -37.03
C ILE A 50 20.22 1.33 -36.87
N GLY A 51 20.27 2.66 -36.91
CA GLY A 51 19.16 3.54 -36.57
C GLY A 51 19.06 3.83 -35.06
N ASP A 52 18.34 4.91 -34.73
CA ASP A 52 17.99 5.27 -33.35
C ASP A 52 16.47 5.23 -33.20
N THR A 53 15.97 4.23 -32.49
CA THR A 53 14.53 4.06 -32.25
C THR A 53 13.94 5.11 -31.31
N SER A 54 14.77 5.77 -30.49
CA SER A 54 14.31 6.78 -29.54
C SER A 54 13.94 8.08 -30.27
N ASP A 55 14.76 8.45 -31.26
CA ASP A 55 14.60 9.66 -32.07
C ASP A 55 13.95 9.37 -33.43
N ASN A 56 13.46 8.14 -33.64
CA ASN A 56 12.83 7.66 -34.87
C ASN A 56 13.70 7.86 -36.13
N ILE A 57 15.03 7.69 -35.98
CA ILE A 57 15.99 7.80 -37.07
C ILE A 57 16.22 6.41 -37.67
N PRO A 58 15.91 6.20 -38.96
CA PRO A 58 16.02 4.88 -39.56
C PRO A 58 17.47 4.52 -39.90
N GLY A 59 17.87 3.28 -39.59
CA GLY A 59 19.14 2.71 -40.05
C GLY A 59 19.01 1.99 -41.40
N ALA A 60 20.03 1.23 -41.80
CA ALA A 60 19.97 0.35 -42.95
C ALA A 60 19.22 -0.95 -42.60
N PRO A 61 18.07 -1.25 -43.23
CA PRO A 61 17.31 -2.47 -42.94
C PRO A 61 18.13 -3.75 -43.11
N GLY A 62 18.25 -4.55 -42.05
CA GLY A 62 19.03 -5.79 -42.07
C GLY A 62 20.48 -5.67 -41.62
N ILE A 63 20.92 -4.48 -41.16
CA ILE A 63 22.16 -4.28 -40.41
C ILE A 63 21.80 -4.13 -38.93
N GLY A 64 22.19 -5.12 -38.12
CA GLY A 64 22.03 -5.07 -36.67
C GLY A 64 23.33 -4.71 -35.94
N PRO A 65 23.29 -4.56 -34.60
CA PRO A 65 24.44 -4.18 -33.78
C PRO A 65 25.73 -4.95 -34.09
N LYS A 66 25.68 -6.28 -34.13
CA LYS A 66 26.87 -7.13 -34.40
C LYS A 66 27.45 -6.92 -35.80
N THR A 67 26.58 -6.69 -36.79
CA THR A 67 27.01 -6.45 -38.17
C THR A 67 27.62 -5.06 -38.30
N ALA A 68 27.04 -4.05 -37.65
CA ALA A 68 27.58 -2.70 -37.64
C ALA A 68 28.97 -2.62 -37.00
N VAL A 69 29.19 -3.26 -35.83
CA VAL A 69 30.52 -3.34 -35.19
C VAL A 69 31.54 -3.99 -36.13
N LYS A 70 31.20 -5.14 -36.72
CA LYS A 70 32.10 -5.85 -37.64
C LYS A 70 32.49 -5.01 -38.87
N LEU A 71 31.55 -4.20 -39.39
CA LEU A 71 31.84 -3.30 -40.51
C LEU A 71 32.75 -2.14 -40.09
N LEU A 72 32.57 -1.59 -38.89
CA LEU A 72 33.38 -0.50 -38.36
C LEU A 72 34.76 -0.94 -37.84
N ASP A 73 34.93 -2.23 -37.53
CA ASP A 73 36.23 -2.85 -37.31
C ASP A 73 37.02 -3.00 -38.62
N GLN A 74 36.32 -3.19 -39.75
CA GLN A 74 36.93 -3.40 -41.07
C GLN A 74 37.16 -2.11 -41.85
N TYR A 75 36.30 -1.12 -41.64
CA TYR A 75 36.30 0.16 -42.35
C TYR A 75 36.17 1.30 -41.35
N GLU A 76 36.94 2.36 -41.55
CA GLU A 76 37.06 3.44 -40.56
C GLU A 76 35.75 4.21 -40.33
N ASN A 77 34.93 4.40 -41.37
CA ASN A 77 33.70 5.19 -41.32
C ASN A 77 32.70 4.78 -42.43
N ILE A 78 31.48 5.33 -42.42
CA ILE A 78 30.44 5.06 -43.43
C ILE A 78 30.88 5.38 -44.85
N ALA A 79 31.67 6.44 -45.07
CA ALA A 79 32.10 6.80 -46.42
C ALA A 79 33.00 5.71 -47.02
N GLU A 80 33.91 5.16 -46.22
CA GLU A 80 34.75 4.02 -46.61
C GLU A 80 33.93 2.74 -46.84
N ILE A 81 32.93 2.48 -45.99
CA ILE A 81 32.01 1.34 -46.16
C ILE A 81 31.25 1.45 -47.49
N LEU A 82 30.73 2.64 -47.83
CA LEU A 82 29.98 2.87 -49.07
C LEU A 82 30.90 2.85 -50.30
N ALA A 83 32.15 3.30 -50.18
CA ALA A 83 33.14 3.20 -51.26
C ALA A 83 33.52 1.75 -51.59
N HIS A 84 33.52 0.86 -50.59
CA HIS A 84 33.87 -0.56 -50.73
C HIS A 84 32.66 -1.48 -50.59
N VAL A 85 31.44 -0.97 -50.87
CA VAL A 85 30.18 -1.70 -50.61
C VAL A 85 30.15 -3.07 -51.30
N ASP A 86 30.80 -3.20 -52.47
CA ASP A 86 30.85 -4.45 -53.24
C ASP A 86 31.61 -5.59 -52.55
N GLU A 87 32.46 -5.27 -51.58
CA GLU A 87 33.29 -6.22 -50.82
C GLU A 87 32.66 -6.61 -49.47
N VAL A 88 31.60 -5.92 -49.06
CA VAL A 88 30.96 -6.12 -47.75
C VAL A 88 30.29 -7.50 -47.63
N GLU A 89 30.63 -8.28 -46.61
CA GLU A 89 29.94 -9.52 -46.24
C GLU A 89 29.32 -9.40 -44.83
N PRO A 90 28.07 -9.83 -44.62
CA PRO A 90 27.27 -10.72 -45.48
C PRO A 90 26.51 -10.02 -46.61
N LYS A 91 26.21 -10.75 -47.71
CA LYS A 91 25.39 -10.29 -48.86
C LYS A 91 24.13 -9.49 -48.51
N LYS A 92 23.45 -9.81 -47.41
CA LYS A 92 22.26 -9.07 -46.93
C LYS A 92 22.59 -7.62 -46.53
N ALA A 93 23.73 -7.42 -45.85
CA ALA A 93 24.22 -6.09 -45.48
C ALA A 93 24.66 -5.31 -46.73
N ARG A 94 25.38 -5.97 -47.67
CA ARG A 94 25.76 -5.38 -48.97
C ARG A 94 24.56 -4.86 -49.75
N ASN A 95 23.53 -5.68 -49.93
CA ASN A 95 22.34 -5.28 -50.67
C ASN A 95 21.59 -4.13 -49.96
N SER A 96 21.56 -4.16 -48.63
CA SER A 96 20.96 -3.09 -47.84
C SER A 96 21.70 -1.76 -48.02
N LEU A 97 23.04 -1.77 -47.92
CA LEU A 97 23.85 -0.56 -48.11
C LEU A 97 23.77 0.00 -49.54
N LYS A 98 23.66 -0.86 -50.56
CA LYS A 98 23.41 -0.43 -51.95
C LYS A 98 22.06 0.27 -52.13
N GLN A 99 21.03 -0.22 -51.43
CA GLN A 99 19.66 0.28 -51.57
C GLN A 99 19.39 1.50 -50.68
N TYR A 100 19.99 1.55 -49.49
CA TYR A 100 19.71 2.54 -48.43
C TYR A 100 20.92 3.40 -48.09
N GLY A 101 21.97 3.44 -48.92
CA GLY A 101 23.19 4.21 -48.66
C GLY A 101 22.95 5.70 -48.43
N ASP A 102 22.09 6.33 -49.25
CA ASP A 102 21.72 7.74 -49.07
C ASP A 102 20.95 7.98 -47.76
N GLN A 103 20.13 7.00 -47.35
CA GLN A 103 19.42 7.05 -46.06
C GLN A 103 20.41 6.96 -44.90
N VAL A 104 21.43 6.10 -44.99
CA VAL A 104 22.48 5.99 -43.96
C VAL A 104 23.29 7.28 -43.86
N LEU A 105 23.60 7.94 -44.98
CA LEU A 105 24.26 9.25 -44.98
C LEU A 105 23.39 10.35 -44.35
N MET A 106 22.09 10.35 -44.66
CA MET A 106 21.13 11.25 -44.02
C MET A 106 21.03 10.97 -42.52
N SER A 107 20.94 9.71 -42.12
CA SER A 107 20.91 9.30 -40.71
C SER A 107 22.18 9.70 -39.98
N LYS A 108 23.36 9.59 -40.61
CA LYS A 108 24.64 10.11 -40.08
C LYS A 108 24.55 11.60 -39.77
N ARG A 109 23.94 12.38 -40.65
CA ARG A 109 23.71 13.82 -40.39
C ARG A 109 22.76 14.03 -39.21
N LEU A 110 21.68 13.26 -39.12
CA LEU A 110 20.67 13.39 -38.08
C LEU A 110 21.18 12.98 -36.69
N VAL A 111 22.02 11.96 -36.60
CA VAL A 111 22.57 11.49 -35.31
C VAL A 111 23.79 12.29 -34.84
N THR A 112 24.43 13.07 -35.73
CA THR A 112 25.57 13.93 -35.37
C THR A 112 25.09 15.08 -34.48
N ILE A 113 25.68 15.20 -33.29
CA ILE A 113 25.44 16.34 -32.39
C ILE A 113 26.14 17.56 -32.98
N MET A 114 25.39 18.66 -33.15
CA MET A 114 25.94 19.95 -33.55
C MET A 114 26.74 20.55 -32.39
N THR A 115 28.06 20.74 -32.60
CA THR A 115 28.99 21.31 -31.61
C THR A 115 29.44 22.72 -31.97
N ASP A 116 28.91 23.29 -33.05
CA ASP A 116 29.28 24.57 -33.66
C ASP A 116 28.17 25.63 -33.52
N LEU A 117 27.35 25.51 -32.46
CA LEU A 117 26.29 26.47 -32.18
C LEU A 117 26.90 27.82 -31.77
N ASP A 118 26.31 28.91 -32.30
CA ASP A 118 26.68 30.28 -31.97
C ASP A 118 26.15 30.66 -30.58
N VAL A 119 26.85 30.19 -29.54
CA VAL A 119 26.52 30.41 -28.13
C VAL A 119 27.75 30.98 -27.43
N ASP A 120 27.58 32.14 -26.78
CA ASP A 120 28.61 32.72 -25.93
C ASP A 120 28.67 31.95 -24.60
N LEU A 121 29.78 31.24 -24.38
CA LEU A 121 29.99 30.35 -23.23
C LEU A 121 30.95 31.01 -22.23
N ASN A 122 30.39 31.65 -21.21
CA ASN A 122 31.15 32.13 -20.06
C ASN A 122 31.08 31.13 -18.89
N LEU A 123 32.14 30.33 -18.71
CA LEU A 123 32.22 29.31 -17.65
C LEU A 123 32.15 29.88 -16.22
N GLU A 124 32.44 31.17 -16.04
CA GLU A 124 32.34 31.83 -14.73
C GLU A 124 30.89 31.93 -14.26
N ASP A 125 29.94 32.15 -15.18
CA ASP A 125 28.51 32.27 -14.87
C ASP A 125 27.87 30.92 -14.52
N TRP A 126 28.57 29.81 -14.78
CA TRP A 126 28.08 28.43 -14.64
C TRP A 126 28.66 27.73 -13.40
N LYS A 127 29.40 28.45 -12.57
CA LYS A 127 29.87 27.94 -11.28
C LYS A 127 28.68 27.64 -10.38
N VAL A 128 28.70 26.46 -9.77
CA VAL A 128 27.68 26.07 -8.79
C VAL A 128 27.79 27.01 -7.58
N LEU A 129 26.71 27.76 -7.33
CA LEU A 129 26.58 28.62 -6.16
C LEU A 129 25.82 27.87 -5.05
N GLU A 130 25.95 28.38 -3.82
CA GLU A 130 25.12 27.92 -2.72
C GLU A 130 23.63 28.17 -3.04
N PRO A 131 22.76 27.16 -2.85
CA PRO A 131 21.35 27.28 -3.16
C PRO A 131 20.63 28.27 -2.23
N ASP A 132 19.61 28.95 -2.76
CA ASP A 132 18.70 29.75 -1.93
C ASP A 132 17.78 28.83 -1.13
N ASN A 133 18.23 28.48 0.07
CA ASN A 133 17.53 27.57 0.98
C ASN A 133 16.13 28.07 1.36
N ILE A 134 15.91 29.38 1.43
CA ILE A 134 14.61 29.94 1.82
C ILE A 134 13.60 29.72 0.70
N SER A 135 13.97 30.07 -0.53
CA SER A 135 13.13 29.86 -1.71
C SER A 135 12.86 28.37 -1.96
N LEU A 136 13.87 27.51 -1.77
CA LEU A 136 13.72 26.06 -1.90
C LEU A 136 12.85 25.44 -0.80
N TYR A 137 12.98 25.90 0.45
CA TYR A 137 12.13 25.44 1.55
C TYR A 137 10.66 25.73 1.28
N ASP A 138 10.32 26.95 0.86
CA ASP A 138 8.94 27.34 0.53
C ASP A 138 8.40 26.51 -0.64
N PHE A 139 9.18 26.37 -1.72
CA PHE A 139 8.78 25.56 -2.87
C PHE A 139 8.58 24.08 -2.51
N PHE A 140 9.51 23.47 -1.78
CA PHE A 140 9.41 22.06 -1.39
C PHE A 140 8.33 21.80 -0.34
N SER A 141 8.02 22.78 0.51
CA SER A 141 6.90 22.72 1.45
C SER A 141 5.58 22.66 0.69
N ARG A 142 5.40 23.54 -0.31
CA ARG A 142 4.19 23.56 -1.18
C ARG A 142 4.04 22.30 -2.02
N MET A 143 5.16 21.72 -2.47
CA MET A 143 5.18 20.46 -3.23
C MET A 143 5.18 19.20 -2.34
N GLU A 144 5.10 19.37 -1.02
CA GLU A 144 5.10 18.29 -0.02
C GLU A 144 6.32 17.34 -0.09
N PHE A 145 7.46 17.81 -0.59
CA PHE A 145 8.70 17.03 -0.61
C PHE A 145 9.36 17.06 0.77
N LYS A 146 8.73 16.40 1.76
CA LYS A 146 9.07 16.49 3.20
C LYS A 146 10.57 16.26 3.48
N ARG A 147 11.23 15.32 2.79
CA ARG A 147 12.68 15.08 2.95
C ARG A 147 13.55 16.24 2.46
N LEU A 148 13.21 16.82 1.32
CA LEU A 148 13.93 17.98 0.77
C LEU A 148 13.60 19.24 1.58
N THR A 149 12.36 19.38 2.01
CA THR A 149 11.93 20.45 2.92
C THR A 149 12.73 20.45 4.22
N SER A 150 12.91 19.29 4.85
CA SER A 150 13.76 19.15 6.04
C SER A 150 15.23 19.46 5.73
N ARG A 151 15.74 19.03 4.57
CA ARG A 151 17.14 19.25 4.16
C ARG A 151 17.47 20.72 3.92
N PHE A 152 16.54 21.48 3.36
CA PHE A 152 16.71 22.90 3.03
C PHE A 152 16.05 23.84 4.05
N SER A 153 15.69 23.33 5.23
CA SER A 153 15.12 24.14 6.31
C SER A 153 16.12 25.23 6.76
N PRO A 154 15.66 26.46 7.05
CA PRO A 154 16.52 27.56 7.53
C PRO A 154 17.26 27.26 8.86
N LYS A 155 16.99 26.12 9.52
CA LYS A 155 17.67 25.62 10.73
C LYS A 155 18.59 24.41 10.49
N ALA A 156 18.87 24.02 9.24
CA ALA A 156 19.73 22.87 8.97
C ALA A 156 21.22 23.24 9.09
N SER A 157 21.88 22.82 10.17
CA SER A 157 23.33 22.60 10.18
C SER A 157 23.68 21.42 9.24
N PRO A 158 24.92 21.33 8.71
CA PRO A 158 25.27 20.27 7.75
C PRO A 158 25.14 18.88 8.40
N PRO A 159 24.73 17.84 7.65
CA PRO A 159 24.66 16.48 8.18
C PRO A 159 26.07 15.89 8.30
N GLU A 160 26.48 15.49 9.51
CA GLU A 160 27.63 14.59 9.71
C GLU A 160 27.27 13.17 9.24
N GLU A 161 28.24 12.52 8.59
CA GLU A 161 28.17 11.15 8.09
C GLU A 161 28.21 10.10 9.22
N ASP A 162 27.45 9.02 9.00
CA ASP A 162 27.51 7.68 9.58
C ASP A 162 28.05 7.50 11.03
N SER A 163 27.16 7.05 11.93
CA SER A 163 27.51 6.07 12.97
C SER A 163 26.30 5.26 13.41
N GLN A 164 26.46 3.94 13.33
CA GLN A 164 25.58 2.92 13.89
C GLN A 164 25.45 3.08 15.42
N VAL A 165 24.30 2.73 16.02
CA VAL A 165 24.10 1.70 17.08
C VAL A 165 22.67 1.79 17.66
N ASN A 166 22.14 0.61 17.97
CA ASN A 166 20.83 0.22 18.53
C ASN A 166 20.24 0.99 19.72
N PRO A 167 18.93 0.78 20.00
CA PRO A 167 18.20 1.33 21.15
C PRO A 167 18.39 0.48 22.40
N MET A 168 18.53 1.09 23.59
CA MET A 168 17.93 0.60 24.85
C MET A 168 18.19 1.54 26.05
N VAL A 169 17.09 1.76 26.81
CA VAL A 169 16.96 1.88 28.27
C VAL A 169 17.59 3.07 29.01
N GLY A 170 16.71 3.99 29.44
CA GLY A 170 16.33 4.16 30.84
C GLY A 170 17.21 5.01 31.75
N GLY A 171 16.61 6.10 32.28
CA GLY A 171 17.10 6.82 33.45
C GLY A 171 16.40 8.16 33.59
N GLY A 172 15.46 8.27 34.52
CA GLY A 172 14.73 9.51 34.79
C GLY A 172 15.53 10.51 35.63
N SER A 173 15.17 11.78 35.49
CA SER A 173 15.13 12.73 36.61
C SER A 173 14.32 13.97 36.22
N GLU A 174 13.33 14.26 37.06
CA GLU A 174 12.97 15.59 37.58
C GLU A 174 12.53 16.71 36.62
N LEU A 175 11.23 17.01 36.78
CA LEU A 175 10.60 18.33 36.78
C LEU A 175 11.58 19.52 36.84
N GLY A 176 11.58 20.31 35.78
CA GLY A 176 12.14 21.66 35.76
C GLY A 176 11.28 22.57 34.89
N HIS A 177 10.58 23.51 35.53
CA HIS A 177 9.96 24.66 34.85
C HIS A 177 11.00 25.44 34.06
N HIS A 178 10.81 25.57 32.74
CA HIS A 178 11.34 26.72 32.01
C HIS A 178 10.35 27.18 30.95
N SER A 179 9.66 28.26 31.31
CA SER A 179 9.01 29.21 30.42
C SER A 179 10.04 29.93 29.54
N ALA A 180 9.84 29.90 28.22
CA ALA A 180 10.25 30.97 27.30
C ALA A 180 9.58 30.81 25.92
N SER A 181 8.46 31.52 25.77
CA SER A 181 7.97 32.22 24.57
C SER A 181 8.35 31.68 23.18
N GLY A 182 7.34 31.16 22.48
CA GLY A 182 7.39 30.90 21.04
C GLY A 182 6.00 30.55 20.50
N GLN A 183 5.17 31.58 20.32
CA GLN A 183 3.90 31.64 19.58
C GLN A 183 2.86 30.54 19.89
N ASP A 184 1.83 30.98 20.62
CA ASP A 184 0.59 30.26 20.89
C ASP A 184 -0.01 29.68 19.60
N VAL A 185 -0.01 28.36 19.52
CA VAL A 185 -0.97 27.63 18.69
C VAL A 185 -2.26 27.70 19.47
N ASP A 186 -3.29 28.39 18.93
CA ASP A 186 -4.64 28.39 19.50
C ASP A 186 -5.04 26.94 19.76
N SER A 187 -4.96 26.57 21.04
CA SER A 187 -5.45 25.29 21.51
C SER A 187 -6.96 25.42 21.45
N ILE A 188 -7.57 24.64 20.57
CA ILE A 188 -9.02 24.45 20.52
C ILE A 188 -9.38 23.72 21.82
N TYR A 189 -9.42 24.44 22.95
CA TYR A 189 -10.05 23.96 24.17
C TYR A 189 -11.53 24.24 24.02
N GLN A 190 -12.33 23.18 24.01
CA GLN A 190 -13.78 23.32 24.04
C GLN A 190 -14.30 22.92 25.40
N ASP A 191 -15.17 23.78 25.93
CA ASP A 191 -15.96 23.46 27.12
C ASP A 191 -16.84 22.25 26.81
N PHE A 192 -16.95 21.34 27.77
CA PHE A 192 -17.79 20.15 27.67
C PHE A 192 -18.63 20.00 28.94
N THR A 193 -19.77 19.32 28.79
CA THR A 193 -20.63 18.94 29.92
C THR A 193 -20.47 17.46 30.21
N LEU A 194 -20.00 17.15 31.42
CA LEU A 194 -19.85 15.77 31.90
C LEU A 194 -21.17 15.22 32.45
N ILE A 195 -21.68 14.14 31.86
CA ILE A 195 -22.92 13.49 32.28
C ILE A 195 -22.58 12.15 32.97
N LYS A 196 -22.79 12.12 34.29
CA LYS A 196 -22.56 10.93 35.14
C LYS A 196 -23.87 10.33 35.67
N ASP A 197 -24.97 11.08 35.60
CA ASP A 197 -26.27 10.69 36.12
C ASP A 197 -27.38 10.84 35.07
N SER A 198 -28.46 10.07 35.24
CA SER A 198 -29.56 10.02 34.26
C SER A 198 -30.54 11.21 34.33
N SER A 199 -30.47 12.07 35.37
CA SER A 199 -31.42 13.18 35.52
C SER A 199 -31.23 14.27 34.46
N HIS A 200 -30.00 14.45 34.00
CA HIS A 200 -29.64 15.40 32.94
C HIS A 200 -29.83 14.84 31.53
N LEU A 201 -30.04 13.53 31.37
CA LEU A 201 -30.10 12.88 30.06
C LEU A 201 -31.28 13.38 29.21
N GLY A 202 -32.45 13.57 29.82
CA GLY A 202 -33.66 13.98 29.11
C GLY A 202 -33.54 15.37 28.45
N SER A 203 -32.85 16.31 29.11
CA SER A 203 -32.63 17.64 28.54
C SER A 203 -31.59 17.60 27.41
N VAL A 204 -30.51 16.82 27.58
CA VAL A 204 -29.48 16.61 26.55
C VAL A 204 -30.08 15.97 25.30
N VAL A 205 -30.83 14.88 25.44
CA VAL A 205 -31.49 14.20 24.31
C VAL A 205 -32.48 15.13 23.60
N LYS A 206 -33.22 15.95 24.35
CA LYS A 206 -34.15 16.91 23.75
C LYS A 206 -33.43 17.97 22.92
N LYS A 207 -32.31 18.51 23.40
CA LYS A 207 -31.47 19.46 22.64
C LYS A 207 -30.92 18.82 21.37
N ILE A 208 -30.39 17.60 21.49
CA ILE A 208 -29.86 16.84 20.37
C ILE A 208 -30.95 16.57 19.32
N SER A 209 -32.13 16.11 19.75
CA SER A 209 -33.24 15.75 18.86
C SER A 209 -33.89 16.96 18.15
N GLN A 210 -33.58 18.20 18.58
CA GLN A 210 -34.01 19.42 17.90
C GLN A 210 -33.11 19.81 16.73
N ASN A 211 -31.97 19.14 16.57
CA ASN A 211 -30.99 19.41 15.52
C ASN A 211 -31.00 18.30 14.45
N ASP A 212 -30.77 18.68 13.21
CA ASP A 212 -30.80 17.75 12.07
C ASP A 212 -29.63 16.76 12.08
N SER A 213 -28.50 17.15 12.67
CA SER A 213 -27.29 16.33 12.74
C SER A 213 -26.52 16.53 14.04
N ILE A 214 -25.83 15.48 14.48
CA ILE A 214 -24.93 15.50 15.63
C ILE A 214 -23.60 14.85 15.29
N ALA A 215 -22.53 15.29 15.94
CA ALA A 215 -21.26 14.57 15.96
C ALA A 215 -21.25 13.55 17.11
N ILE A 216 -20.67 12.37 16.85
CA ILE A 216 -20.58 11.27 17.81
C ILE A 216 -19.20 10.60 17.75
N GLU A 217 -18.66 10.25 18.91
CA GLU A 217 -17.51 9.36 19.05
C GLU A 217 -17.75 8.40 20.22
N VAL A 218 -17.38 7.12 20.04
CA VAL A 218 -17.60 6.07 21.05
C VAL A 218 -16.24 5.60 21.57
N TYR A 219 -16.06 5.67 22.88
CA TYR A 219 -14.81 5.38 23.56
C TYR A 219 -14.84 4.01 24.23
N LEU A 220 -13.80 3.23 23.96
CA LEU A 220 -13.66 1.83 24.36
C LEU A 220 -12.45 1.67 25.27
N GLY A 221 -12.48 0.70 26.20
CA GLY A 221 -11.31 0.41 27.05
C GLY A 221 -10.05 0.07 26.25
N PHE A 222 -10.20 -0.58 25.10
CA PHE A 222 -9.16 -0.81 24.11
C PHE A 222 -9.77 -0.78 22.68
N PRO A 223 -8.98 -0.55 21.62
CA PRO A 223 -9.50 -0.31 20.25
C PRO A 223 -9.99 -1.57 19.53
N ASP A 224 -10.85 -2.37 20.19
CA ASP A 224 -11.51 -3.54 19.62
C ASP A 224 -13.04 -3.52 19.82
N PRO A 225 -13.84 -3.04 18.84
CA PRO A 225 -15.29 -3.04 18.88
C PRO A 225 -15.94 -4.39 19.21
N HIS A 226 -15.30 -5.53 18.91
CA HIS A 226 -15.91 -6.84 19.19
C HIS A 226 -15.70 -7.29 20.64
N ARG A 227 -14.68 -6.79 21.35
CA ARG A 227 -14.24 -7.35 22.64
C ARG A 227 -14.13 -6.34 23.78
N ALA A 228 -13.91 -5.06 23.50
CA ALA A 228 -13.66 -4.05 24.52
C ALA A 228 -14.90 -3.69 25.33
N ASP A 229 -14.73 -3.07 26.50
CA ASP A 229 -15.84 -2.53 27.29
C ASP A 229 -16.07 -1.05 26.96
N LEU A 230 -17.27 -0.55 27.25
CA LEU A 230 -17.66 0.84 26.98
C LEU A 230 -17.08 1.76 28.05
N ALA A 231 -16.25 2.72 27.65
CA ALA A 231 -15.80 3.78 28.55
C ALA A 231 -16.80 4.95 28.57
N GLY A 232 -17.21 5.40 27.38
CA GLY A 232 -18.14 6.51 27.25
C GLY A 232 -18.56 6.82 25.81
N ILE A 233 -19.52 7.73 25.68
CA ILE A 233 -19.99 8.26 24.39
C ILE A 233 -19.88 9.77 24.45
N ALA A 234 -19.19 10.36 23.48
CA ALA A 234 -19.17 11.81 23.32
C ALA A 234 -20.15 12.22 22.23
N LEU A 235 -20.92 13.27 22.47
CA LEU A 235 -21.91 13.83 21.55
C LEU A 235 -21.72 15.34 21.46
N ALA A 236 -21.85 15.90 20.26
CA ALA A 236 -21.85 17.34 20.06
C ALA A 236 -22.94 17.75 19.08
N VAL A 237 -23.67 18.80 19.43
CA VAL A 237 -24.64 19.45 18.52
C VAL A 237 -23.90 20.42 17.62
N ASP A 238 -23.02 21.22 18.21
CA ASP A 238 -22.10 22.12 17.55
C ASP A 238 -20.80 22.23 18.37
N CYS A 239 -19.89 23.15 18.01
CA CYS A 239 -18.64 23.31 18.73
C CYS A 239 -18.81 23.86 20.15
N SER A 240 -19.97 24.42 20.51
CA SER A 240 -20.26 25.01 21.82
C SER A 240 -21.03 24.09 22.77
N GLU A 241 -21.81 23.15 22.23
CA GLU A 241 -22.57 22.19 23.02
C GLU A 241 -22.03 20.77 22.84
N ILE A 242 -21.07 20.43 23.70
CA ILE A 242 -20.40 19.13 23.76
C ILE A 242 -20.75 18.42 25.07
N PHE A 243 -21.06 17.13 24.97
CA PHE A 243 -21.44 16.27 26.09
C PHE A 243 -20.58 15.02 26.11
N TYR A 244 -20.03 14.68 27.27
CA TYR A 244 -19.40 13.38 27.49
C TYR A 244 -20.26 12.54 28.45
N LEU A 245 -20.77 11.41 27.96
CA LEU A 245 -21.58 10.46 28.71
C LEU A 245 -20.67 9.35 29.23
N SER A 246 -20.52 9.30 30.54
CA SER A 246 -19.60 8.39 31.23
C SER A 246 -20.28 7.07 31.63
N PHE A 247 -19.73 5.91 31.24
CA PHE A 247 -20.39 4.61 31.48
C PHE A 247 -19.53 3.58 32.22
N GLY A 248 -18.21 3.54 31.97
CA GLY A 248 -17.36 2.44 32.45
C GLY A 248 -16.03 2.88 33.05
N HIS A 249 -15.91 4.14 33.44
CA HIS A 249 -14.67 4.64 34.04
C HIS A 249 -14.45 4.07 35.43
N VAL A 250 -13.23 3.66 35.74
CA VAL A 250 -12.83 3.04 36.99
C VAL A 250 -11.67 3.79 37.64
N SER A 251 -11.62 3.76 38.97
CA SER A 251 -10.46 4.23 39.73
C SER A 251 -9.65 3.02 40.21
N GLY A 252 -8.38 2.90 39.77
CA GLY A 252 -7.47 1.81 40.17
C GLY A 252 -7.38 0.65 39.17
N ASP A 253 -6.58 -0.37 39.50
CA ASP A 253 -6.25 -1.51 38.63
C ASP A 253 -7.48 -2.41 38.37
N PRO A 254 -7.98 -2.51 37.11
CA PRO A 254 -9.16 -3.29 36.76
C PRO A 254 -9.02 -4.81 37.03
N LEU A 255 -7.80 -5.34 37.16
CA LEU A 255 -7.55 -6.76 37.41
C LEU A 255 -7.82 -7.19 38.85
N LEU A 256 -7.95 -6.25 39.79
CA LEU A 256 -8.07 -6.57 41.20
C LEU A 256 -9.52 -6.77 41.70
N ASP A 257 -10.52 -6.68 40.81
CA ASP A 257 -11.95 -6.89 41.13
C ASP A 257 -12.39 -6.17 42.43
N VAL A 258 -11.77 -5.01 42.68
CA VAL A 258 -12.08 -4.16 43.83
C VAL A 258 -13.18 -3.23 43.36
N ASP A 259 -14.30 -3.23 44.07
CA ASP A 259 -15.44 -2.34 43.85
C ASP A 259 -15.00 -0.99 43.28
N SER A 260 -15.57 -0.62 42.12
CA SER A 260 -15.48 0.69 41.43
C SER A 260 -16.13 1.83 42.25
N SER A 261 -15.97 1.78 43.56
CA SER A 261 -16.67 2.48 44.62
C SER A 261 -16.41 4.00 44.68
N GLY A 262 -15.59 4.55 43.78
CA GLY A 262 -15.24 5.97 43.75
C GLY A 262 -15.65 6.76 42.51
N VAL A 263 -16.02 6.11 41.40
CA VAL A 263 -16.27 6.80 40.12
C VAL A 263 -17.75 6.70 39.74
N GLU A 264 -18.43 7.84 39.69
CA GLU A 264 -19.82 7.92 39.24
C GLU A 264 -19.91 7.74 37.71
N ASN A 265 -20.71 6.76 37.29
CA ASN A 265 -20.99 6.47 35.88
C ASN A 265 -22.51 6.33 35.68
N LEU A 266 -22.95 6.58 34.45
CA LEU A 266 -24.30 6.26 34.01
C LEU A 266 -24.54 4.75 34.11
N PRO A 267 -25.80 4.33 34.33
CA PRO A 267 -26.15 2.92 34.27
C PRO A 267 -25.94 2.37 32.85
N SER A 268 -25.95 1.04 32.73
CA SER A 268 -25.84 0.35 31.44
C SER A 268 -26.78 0.93 30.39
N LEU A 269 -26.35 0.96 29.13
CA LEU A 269 -27.13 1.46 27.99
C LEU A 269 -28.51 0.77 27.85
N ASN A 270 -28.67 -0.45 28.36
CA ASN A 270 -29.93 -1.19 28.31
C ASN A 270 -30.91 -0.85 29.46
N SER A 271 -30.55 0.09 30.34
CA SER A 271 -31.43 0.53 31.43
C SER A 271 -32.58 1.41 30.92
N GLU A 272 -33.74 1.35 31.58
CA GLU A 272 -34.92 2.15 31.18
C GLU A 272 -34.66 3.66 31.21
N SER A 273 -33.80 4.14 32.11
CA SER A 273 -33.44 5.55 32.20
C SER A 273 -32.63 6.05 31.00
N LEU A 274 -31.96 5.15 30.27
CA LEU A 274 -31.15 5.48 29.09
C LEU A 274 -31.93 5.29 27.78
N LYS A 275 -33.18 4.82 27.86
CA LYS A 275 -34.05 4.63 26.69
C LYS A 275 -34.17 5.87 25.79
N PRO A 276 -34.29 7.11 26.31
CA PRO A 276 -34.32 8.29 25.44
C PRO A 276 -33.05 8.45 24.59
N LEU A 277 -31.88 8.09 25.13
CA LEU A 277 -30.62 8.15 24.40
C LEU A 277 -30.57 7.06 23.33
N THR A 278 -30.91 5.82 23.68
CA THR A 278 -30.85 4.69 22.74
C THR A 278 -31.87 4.83 21.60
N ASP A 279 -33.08 5.33 21.90
CA ASP A 279 -34.09 5.65 20.89
C ASP A 279 -33.58 6.73 19.91
N MET A 280 -32.86 7.76 20.40
CA MET A 280 -32.26 8.80 19.56
C MET A 280 -31.11 8.27 18.68
N LEU A 281 -30.26 7.40 19.22
CA LEU A 281 -29.19 6.75 18.44
C LEU A 281 -29.78 5.88 17.32
N ALA A 282 -30.91 5.22 17.57
CA ALA A 282 -31.62 4.37 16.63
C ALA A 282 -32.48 5.15 15.60
N ASP A 283 -32.80 6.43 15.84
CA ASP A 283 -33.58 7.25 14.91
C ASP A 283 -32.75 7.65 13.68
N GLU A 284 -33.20 7.22 12.49
CA GLU A 284 -32.58 7.56 11.21
C GLU A 284 -32.70 9.05 10.84
N LYS A 285 -33.66 9.78 11.44
CA LYS A 285 -33.85 11.22 11.18
C LYS A 285 -32.75 12.07 11.80
N VAL A 286 -32.21 11.63 12.93
CA VAL A 286 -31.07 12.28 13.56
C VAL A 286 -29.82 11.82 12.83
N LYS A 287 -29.18 12.70 12.05
CA LYS A 287 -28.00 12.37 11.27
C LYS A 287 -26.74 12.32 12.14
N LYS A 288 -25.92 11.30 11.99
CA LYS A 288 -24.68 11.10 12.78
C LYS A 288 -23.47 11.38 11.90
N ILE A 289 -22.62 12.26 12.40
CA ILE A 289 -21.32 12.63 11.84
C ILE A 289 -20.24 12.07 12.77
N GLY A 290 -19.19 11.49 12.25
CA GLY A 290 -18.13 10.95 13.11
C GLY A 290 -16.94 10.44 12.32
N ILE A 291 -16.01 9.83 13.03
CA ILE A 291 -14.88 9.12 12.44
C ILE A 291 -14.95 7.65 12.83
N ASP A 292 -14.80 6.76 11.84
CA ASP A 292 -14.97 5.31 12.02
C ASP A 292 -16.34 4.94 12.63
N LEU A 293 -17.40 5.49 12.02
CA LEU A 293 -18.79 5.23 12.40
C LEU A 293 -19.16 3.74 12.30
N LYS A 294 -18.45 2.99 11.46
CA LYS A 294 -18.61 1.54 11.32
C LYS A 294 -18.26 0.83 12.63
N SER A 295 -17.10 1.14 13.21
CA SER A 295 -16.68 0.58 14.51
C SER A 295 -17.65 0.99 15.62
N ALA A 296 -18.10 2.25 15.63
CA ALA A 296 -19.09 2.73 16.58
C ALA A 296 -20.41 1.94 16.49
N LYS A 297 -20.94 1.72 15.26
CA LYS A 297 -22.15 0.91 15.04
C LYS A 297 -21.97 -0.54 15.50
N ILE A 298 -20.88 -1.19 15.13
CA ILE A 298 -20.60 -2.58 15.52
C ILE A 298 -20.58 -2.71 17.05
N PHE A 299 -19.90 -1.77 17.72
CA PHE A 299 -19.77 -1.79 19.16
C PHE A 299 -21.11 -1.59 19.88
N LEU A 300 -21.90 -0.59 19.47
CA LEU A 300 -23.20 -0.31 20.07
C LEU A 300 -24.20 -1.46 19.82
N ASN A 301 -24.22 -2.04 18.61
CA ASN A 301 -25.09 -3.18 18.31
C ASN A 301 -24.77 -4.38 19.19
N ARG A 302 -23.49 -4.62 19.51
CA ARG A 302 -23.06 -5.67 20.46
C ARG A 302 -23.61 -5.43 21.88
N LEU A 303 -23.84 -4.18 22.27
CA LEU A 303 -24.47 -3.82 23.54
C LEU A 303 -26.01 -3.82 23.47
N GLY A 304 -26.61 -4.12 22.32
CA GLY A 304 -28.06 -4.11 22.12
C GLY A 304 -28.63 -2.76 21.69
N VAL A 305 -27.77 -1.80 21.31
CA VAL A 305 -28.17 -0.44 20.89
C VAL A 305 -27.93 -0.27 19.40
N GLU A 306 -28.98 0.05 18.65
CA GLU A 306 -28.83 0.36 17.23
C GLU A 306 -28.29 1.78 17.02
N LEU A 307 -27.25 1.91 16.21
CA LEU A 307 -26.79 3.19 15.68
C LEU A 307 -27.22 3.32 14.22
N ASN A 308 -28.18 4.21 13.96
CA ASN A 308 -28.71 4.50 12.63
C ASN A 308 -28.50 5.98 12.27
N GLY A 309 -28.87 6.37 11.04
CA GLY A 309 -28.67 7.74 10.55
C GLY A 309 -27.20 8.07 10.29
N LEU A 310 -26.37 7.07 9.95
CA LEU A 310 -24.95 7.27 9.62
C LEU A 310 -24.83 8.15 8.37
N HIS A 311 -24.54 9.43 8.59
CA HIS A 311 -24.66 10.45 7.55
C HIS A 311 -23.33 10.83 6.94
N PHE A 312 -22.29 10.98 7.77
CA PHE A 312 -20.99 11.44 7.28
C PHE A 312 -19.84 10.85 8.11
N ASP A 313 -19.04 9.97 7.49
CA ASP A 313 -17.79 9.48 8.06
C ASP A 313 -16.60 10.29 7.54
N ILE A 314 -15.88 10.96 8.45
CA ILE A 314 -14.74 11.83 8.14
C ILE A 314 -13.62 11.06 7.41
N GLY A 315 -13.34 9.83 7.84
CA GLY A 315 -12.26 9.03 7.24
C GLY A 315 -12.59 8.59 5.83
N VAL A 316 -13.85 8.21 5.58
CA VAL A 316 -14.34 7.85 4.24
C VAL A 316 -14.36 9.05 3.30
N ALA A 317 -14.82 10.21 3.78
CA ALA A 317 -14.83 11.44 3.00
C ALA A 317 -13.41 11.87 2.59
N ALA A 318 -12.47 11.87 3.54
CA ALA A 318 -11.08 12.20 3.27
C ALA A 318 -10.42 11.21 2.29
N TYR A 319 -10.73 9.92 2.41
CA TYR A 319 -10.26 8.90 1.48
C TYR A 319 -10.73 9.15 0.04
N LEU A 320 -12.00 9.52 -0.17
CA LEU A 320 -12.48 9.82 -1.52
C LEU A 320 -11.77 11.03 -2.14
N LEU A 321 -11.45 12.04 -1.34
CA LEU A 321 -10.75 13.24 -1.79
C LEU A 321 -9.27 12.97 -2.10
N ASN A 322 -8.62 12.06 -1.36
CA ASN A 322 -7.23 11.69 -1.58
C ASN A 322 -6.96 10.21 -1.25
N PRO A 323 -7.24 9.27 -2.18
CA PRO A 323 -7.06 7.83 -1.94
C PRO A 323 -5.61 7.39 -1.73
N GLY A 324 -4.64 8.22 -2.11
CA GLY A 324 -3.21 8.01 -1.92
C GLY A 324 -2.68 8.46 -0.56
N GLY A 325 -3.55 8.96 0.32
CA GLY A 325 -3.21 9.40 1.67
C GLY A 325 -2.54 8.31 2.50
N ARG A 326 -1.59 8.70 3.36
CA ARG A 326 -0.86 7.75 4.22
C ARG A 326 -1.71 7.24 5.39
N SER A 327 -2.60 8.09 5.90
CA SER A 327 -3.46 7.82 7.06
C SER A 327 -4.69 8.71 6.97
N TYR A 328 -5.84 8.17 7.38
CA TYR A 328 -7.10 8.91 7.51
C TYR A 328 -7.52 9.03 8.99
N GLY A 329 -6.54 8.95 9.90
CA GLY A 329 -6.76 9.20 11.32
C GLY A 329 -7.00 10.69 11.59
N LEU A 330 -7.80 10.99 12.61
CA LEU A 330 -8.26 12.35 12.92
C LEU A 330 -7.09 13.34 13.07
N GLU A 331 -6.01 12.93 13.75
CA GLU A 331 -4.86 13.78 14.02
C GLU A 331 -4.12 14.21 12.74
N GLU A 332 -4.01 13.32 11.76
CA GLU A 332 -3.40 13.65 10.47
C GLU A 332 -4.32 14.56 9.66
N LEU A 333 -5.62 14.26 9.65
CA LEU A 333 -6.62 15.06 8.93
C LEU A 333 -6.73 16.48 9.51
N CYS A 334 -6.65 16.65 10.83
CA CYS A 334 -6.63 17.97 11.45
C CYS A 334 -5.38 18.77 11.07
N ARG A 335 -4.22 18.11 10.98
CA ARG A 335 -2.99 18.79 10.54
C ARG A 335 -3.08 19.21 9.08
N GLU A 336 -3.61 18.35 8.23
CA GLU A 336 -3.72 18.59 6.78
C GLU A 336 -4.80 19.63 6.43
N TRP A 337 -5.98 19.55 7.07
CA TRP A 337 -7.14 20.34 6.67
C TRP A 337 -7.44 21.54 7.58
N LEU A 338 -6.98 21.51 8.84
CA LEU A 338 -7.25 22.57 9.83
C LEU A 338 -5.99 23.28 10.32
N ASP A 339 -4.80 22.91 9.85
CA ASP A 339 -3.51 23.40 10.35
C ASP A 339 -3.38 23.29 11.89
N THR A 340 -4.09 22.34 12.50
CA THR A 340 -4.20 22.20 13.95
C THR A 340 -3.68 20.84 14.39
N THR A 341 -2.97 20.82 15.52
CA THR A 341 -2.51 19.56 16.14
C THR A 341 -3.44 19.15 17.26
N LEU A 342 -4.06 17.98 17.12
CA LEU A 342 -4.83 17.36 18.20
C LEU A 342 -3.93 16.48 19.09
N PRO A 343 -4.23 16.38 20.39
CA PRO A 343 -3.66 15.33 21.24
C PRO A 343 -4.04 13.96 20.68
N GLY A 344 -3.05 13.09 20.50
CA GLY A 344 -3.28 11.72 20.03
C GLY A 344 -3.75 10.80 21.16
N TYR A 345 -4.33 9.66 20.82
CA TYR A 345 -4.80 8.67 21.80
C TYR A 345 -3.74 8.30 22.88
N GLU A 346 -2.47 8.20 22.48
CA GLU A 346 -1.36 7.87 23.38
C GLU A 346 -1.06 8.95 24.44
N THR A 347 -1.49 10.20 24.25
CA THR A 347 -1.30 11.25 25.26
C THR A 347 -2.17 11.02 26.49
N VAL A 348 -3.25 10.24 26.33
CA VAL A 348 -4.25 9.99 27.36
C VAL A 348 -4.02 8.63 28.02
N VAL A 349 -3.70 7.60 27.23
CA VAL A 349 -3.50 6.24 27.76
C VAL A 349 -2.04 5.85 27.97
N GLY A 350 -1.07 6.68 27.55
CA GLY A 350 0.35 6.32 27.54
C GLY A 350 0.74 5.32 26.45
N SER A 351 1.99 4.88 26.46
CA SER A 351 2.56 4.00 25.43
C SER A 351 3.38 2.84 26.03
N GLY A 352 3.58 1.78 25.22
CA GLY A 352 4.38 0.62 25.59
C GLY A 352 3.84 -0.13 26.82
N LYS A 353 4.74 -0.52 27.74
CA LYS A 353 4.38 -1.26 28.96
C LYS A 353 3.63 -0.42 30.00
N GLY A 354 3.67 0.91 29.90
CA GLY A 354 2.96 1.82 30.79
C GLY A 354 1.60 2.25 30.25
N ARG A 355 1.12 1.62 29.17
CA ARG A 355 -0.19 1.93 28.60
C ARG A 355 -1.30 1.41 29.51
N ILE A 356 -2.20 2.31 29.90
CA ILE A 356 -3.38 2.00 30.71
C ILE A 356 -4.61 1.74 29.82
N SER A 357 -5.65 1.12 30.37
CA SER A 357 -6.96 1.04 29.72
C SER A 357 -7.58 2.43 29.61
N PHE A 358 -8.37 2.68 28.56
CA PHE A 358 -9.11 3.94 28.47
C PHE A 358 -10.14 4.10 29.61
N LEU A 359 -10.55 2.99 30.24
CA LEU A 359 -11.41 2.97 31.42
C LEU A 359 -10.73 3.57 32.66
N GLU A 360 -9.40 3.59 32.71
CA GLU A 360 -8.62 4.09 33.86
C GLU A 360 -8.32 5.59 33.76
N VAL A 361 -8.68 6.22 32.63
CA VAL A 361 -8.42 7.64 32.39
C VAL A 361 -9.44 8.47 33.16
N GLY A 362 -8.96 9.52 33.85
CA GLY A 362 -9.84 10.45 34.55
C GLY A 362 -10.90 11.07 33.62
N GLN A 363 -12.16 11.07 34.07
CA GLN A 363 -13.32 11.52 33.29
C GLN A 363 -13.19 12.96 32.76
N GLU A 364 -12.57 13.86 33.53
CA GLU A 364 -12.33 15.25 33.09
C GLU A 364 -11.34 15.31 31.91
N ILE A 365 -10.25 14.53 31.99
CA ILE A 365 -9.24 14.43 30.91
C ILE A 365 -9.89 13.87 29.64
N VAL A 366 -10.75 12.86 29.78
CA VAL A 366 -11.48 12.30 28.64
C VAL A 366 -12.48 13.31 28.07
N GLY A 367 -13.16 14.08 28.93
CA GLY A 367 -14.06 15.13 28.51
C GLY A 367 -13.36 16.19 27.65
N GLU A 368 -12.23 16.72 28.12
CA GLU A 368 -11.40 17.67 27.34
C GLU A 368 -10.91 17.03 26.03
N PHE A 369 -10.36 15.82 26.12
CA PHE A 369 -9.86 15.10 24.95
C PHE A 369 -10.96 14.89 23.90
N SER A 370 -12.13 14.41 24.32
CA SER A 370 -13.24 14.12 23.42
C SER A 370 -13.91 15.38 22.88
N GLY A 371 -13.97 16.47 23.65
CA GLY A 371 -14.50 17.74 23.18
C GLY A 371 -13.66 18.34 22.06
N ASN A 372 -12.34 18.34 22.22
CA ASN A 372 -11.42 18.83 21.18
C ASN A 372 -11.56 18.01 19.88
N ARG A 373 -11.76 16.69 20.01
CA ARG A 373 -11.96 15.78 18.87
C ARG A 373 -13.29 15.99 18.16
N LEU A 374 -14.40 16.13 18.90
CA LEU A 374 -15.71 16.38 18.31
C LEU A 374 -15.79 17.73 17.60
N ALA A 375 -15.20 18.78 18.18
CA ALA A 375 -15.12 20.08 17.53
C ALA A 375 -14.31 20.05 16.23
N ALA A 376 -13.22 19.28 16.23
CA ALA A 376 -12.45 19.02 15.03
C ALA A 376 -13.24 18.22 13.98
N ILE A 377 -13.98 17.18 14.39
CA ILE A 377 -14.87 16.40 13.50
C ILE A 377 -15.92 17.31 12.84
N LEU A 378 -16.57 18.19 13.60
CA LEU A 378 -17.55 19.14 13.07
C LEU A 378 -16.91 20.15 12.10
N SER A 379 -15.70 20.61 12.40
CA SER A 379 -14.94 21.53 11.54
C SER A 379 -14.50 20.86 10.23
N LEU A 380 -14.00 19.62 10.32
CA LEU A 380 -13.66 18.80 9.16
C LEU A 380 -14.89 18.48 8.33
N PHE A 381 -16.02 18.14 8.94
CA PHE A 381 -17.28 17.87 8.23
C PHE A 381 -17.63 19.03 7.29
N ARG A 382 -17.57 20.28 7.77
CA ARG A 382 -17.85 21.46 6.94
C ARG A 382 -16.88 21.59 5.77
N LYS A 383 -15.57 21.47 6.01
CA LYS A 383 -14.54 21.59 4.96
C LYS A 383 -14.60 20.46 3.95
N LEU A 384 -14.69 19.21 4.41
CA LEU A 384 -14.73 18.02 3.56
C LEU A 384 -16.03 17.97 2.75
N THR A 385 -17.17 18.39 3.31
CA THR A 385 -18.42 18.50 2.54
C THR A 385 -18.26 19.46 1.37
N SER A 386 -17.71 20.66 1.61
CA SER A 386 -17.43 21.62 0.53
C SER A 386 -16.48 21.03 -0.52
N ALA A 387 -15.41 20.35 -0.09
CA ALA A 387 -14.45 19.76 -1.01
C ALA A 387 -15.06 18.62 -1.86
N LEU A 388 -15.97 17.82 -1.29
CA LEU A 388 -16.71 16.78 -2.03
C LEU A 388 -17.66 17.40 -3.07
N ASP A 389 -18.28 18.53 -2.74
CA ASP A 389 -19.11 19.31 -3.68
C ASP A 389 -18.25 19.88 -4.82
N ASP A 390 -17.13 20.52 -4.48
CA ASP A 390 -16.21 21.17 -5.44
C ASP A 390 -15.62 20.17 -6.45
N GLN A 391 -15.34 18.93 -6.03
CA GLN A 391 -14.87 17.87 -6.92
C GLN A 391 -16.02 17.09 -7.61
N GLY A 392 -17.28 17.38 -7.30
CA GLY A 392 -18.44 16.71 -7.90
C GLY A 392 -18.60 15.23 -7.50
N ILE A 393 -17.96 14.79 -6.41
CA ILE A 393 -17.96 13.39 -5.95
C ILE A 393 -18.89 13.13 -4.76
N ARG A 394 -19.64 14.14 -4.31
CA ARG A 394 -20.63 13.98 -3.23
C ARG A 394 -21.68 12.90 -3.54
N GLY A 395 -22.12 12.77 -4.78
CA GLY A 395 -23.07 11.73 -5.19
C GLY A 395 -22.52 10.31 -5.00
N LEU A 396 -21.21 10.11 -5.19
CA LEU A 396 -20.53 8.83 -4.91
C LEU A 396 -20.46 8.57 -3.41
N PHE A 397 -20.11 9.59 -2.62
CA PHE A 397 -20.05 9.49 -1.16
C PHE A 397 -21.40 9.11 -0.54
N GLU A 398 -22.46 9.85 -0.86
CA GLU A 398 -23.79 9.65 -0.29
C GLU A 398 -24.52 8.44 -0.90
N GLY A 399 -24.30 8.17 -2.19
CA GLY A 399 -25.02 7.13 -2.93
C GLY A 399 -24.39 5.74 -2.86
N LEU A 400 -23.08 5.64 -2.58
CA LEU A 400 -22.35 4.37 -2.54
C LEU A 400 -21.62 4.15 -1.21
N GLU A 401 -20.72 5.04 -0.82
CA GLU A 401 -19.80 4.78 0.30
C GLU A 401 -20.48 4.74 1.67
N MET A 402 -21.36 5.72 1.96
CA MET A 402 -22.08 5.77 3.23
C MET A 402 -23.11 4.62 3.38
N PRO A 403 -23.90 4.26 2.34
CA PRO A 403 -24.73 3.05 2.39
C PRO A 403 -23.91 1.76 2.55
N LEU A 404 -22.75 1.67 1.89
CA LEU A 404 -21.87 0.51 2.00
C LEU A 404 -21.37 0.31 3.43
N LEU A 405 -21.08 1.39 4.16
CA LEU A 405 -20.66 1.33 5.56
C LEU A 405 -21.66 0.53 6.42
N LYS A 406 -22.98 0.76 6.26
CA LYS A 406 -24.03 -0.01 6.96
C LYS A 406 -23.97 -1.50 6.62
N VAL A 407 -23.85 -1.83 5.34
CA VAL A 407 -23.75 -3.22 4.87
C VAL A 407 -22.52 -3.91 5.45
N LEU A 408 -21.38 -3.22 5.46
CA LEU A 408 -20.14 -3.75 6.04
C LEU A 408 -20.28 -3.97 7.54
N SER A 409 -20.85 -3.02 8.31
CA SER A 409 -21.14 -3.23 9.74
C SER A 409 -21.97 -4.49 9.99
N GLU A 410 -23.02 -4.73 9.20
CA GLU A 410 -23.88 -5.91 9.34
C GLU A 410 -23.13 -7.21 9.00
N MET A 411 -22.31 -7.20 7.93
CA MET A 411 -21.46 -8.33 7.56
C MET A 411 -20.44 -8.67 8.66
N GLU A 412 -19.81 -7.65 9.26
CA GLU A 412 -18.86 -7.83 10.36
C GLU A 412 -19.54 -8.35 11.62
N LEU A 413 -20.73 -7.83 11.97
CA LEU A 413 -21.51 -8.31 13.10
C LEU A 413 -21.94 -9.77 12.93
N PHE A 414 -22.35 -10.16 11.73
CA PHE A 414 -22.76 -11.54 11.44
C PHE A 414 -21.58 -12.52 11.51
N GLY A 415 -20.45 -12.16 10.90
CA GLY A 415 -19.24 -12.99 10.88
C GLY A 415 -19.41 -14.33 10.15
N ILE A 416 -18.34 -15.14 10.15
CA ILE A 416 -18.30 -16.43 9.46
C ILE A 416 -17.96 -17.57 10.42
N LYS A 417 -18.65 -18.70 10.29
CA LYS A 417 -18.45 -19.89 11.11
C LYS A 417 -17.40 -20.79 10.49
N ILE A 418 -16.64 -21.46 11.36
CA ILE A 418 -15.64 -22.45 10.97
C ILE A 418 -15.89 -23.79 11.67
N ASP A 419 -15.42 -24.86 11.05
CA ASP A 419 -15.35 -26.19 11.65
C ASP A 419 -14.01 -26.37 12.39
N SER A 420 -14.03 -26.14 13.70
CA SER A 420 -12.84 -26.26 14.55
C SER A 420 -12.21 -27.66 14.55
N ILE A 421 -12.99 -28.71 14.31
CA ILE A 421 -12.48 -30.09 14.26
C ILE A 421 -11.67 -30.27 12.97
N MET A 422 -12.25 -29.85 11.84
CA MET A 422 -11.57 -29.91 10.54
C MET A 422 -10.26 -29.09 10.56
N PHE A 423 -10.25 -27.93 11.21
CA PHE A 423 -9.03 -27.13 11.41
C PHE A 423 -7.97 -27.86 12.25
N ALA A 424 -8.37 -28.55 13.32
CA ALA A 424 -7.44 -29.32 14.15
C ALA A 424 -6.82 -30.51 13.39
N GLU A 425 -7.62 -31.22 12.59
CA GLU A 425 -7.14 -32.31 11.72
C GLU A 425 -6.15 -31.79 10.66
N MET A 426 -6.47 -30.67 10.01
CA MET A 426 -5.55 -30.02 9.06
C MET A 426 -4.23 -29.62 9.72
N SER A 427 -4.26 -29.05 10.93
CA SER A 427 -3.05 -28.66 11.66
C SER A 427 -2.14 -29.86 11.94
N GLN A 428 -2.72 -30.99 12.34
CA GLN A 428 -1.97 -32.23 12.58
C GLN A 428 -1.38 -32.84 11.30
N ASN A 429 -2.13 -32.82 10.19
CA ASN A 429 -1.65 -33.33 8.90
C ASN A 429 -0.50 -32.45 8.38
N LEU A 430 -0.68 -31.12 8.37
CA LEU A 430 0.36 -30.18 7.95
C LEU A 430 1.62 -30.28 8.82
N THR A 431 1.47 -30.47 10.13
CA THR A 431 2.61 -30.65 11.03
C THR A 431 3.40 -31.91 10.70
N ARG A 432 2.74 -33.00 10.30
CA ARG A 432 3.39 -34.24 9.85
C ARG A 432 4.11 -34.05 8.51
N GLU A 433 3.46 -33.44 7.52
CA GLU A 433 4.06 -33.16 6.21
C GLU A 433 5.27 -32.23 6.32
N LEU A 434 5.16 -31.16 7.10
CA LEU A 434 6.26 -30.23 7.36
C LEU A 434 7.44 -30.89 8.06
N ALA A 435 7.19 -31.89 8.93
CA ALA A 435 8.27 -32.65 9.55
C ALA A 435 9.03 -33.50 8.51
N LEU A 436 8.32 -34.17 7.60
CA LEU A 436 8.92 -34.96 6.52
C LEU A 436 9.75 -34.07 5.58
N LEU A 437 9.18 -32.95 5.11
CA LEU A 437 9.91 -31.99 4.27
C LEU A 437 11.15 -31.44 4.96
N ARG A 438 11.02 -31.11 6.26
CA ARG A 438 12.15 -30.63 7.06
C ARG A 438 13.27 -31.66 7.13
N ASP A 439 12.93 -32.92 7.40
CA ASP A 439 13.92 -33.99 7.49
C ASP A 439 14.60 -34.23 6.13
N ASP A 440 13.85 -34.09 5.03
CA ASP A 440 14.40 -34.13 3.67
C ASP A 440 15.35 -32.96 3.38
N ILE A 441 15.02 -31.72 3.74
CA ILE A 441 15.95 -30.61 3.49
C ILE A 441 17.17 -30.69 4.39
N TYR A 442 17.05 -31.18 5.63
CA TYR A 442 18.20 -31.43 6.51
C TYR A 442 19.13 -32.50 5.94
N ARG A 443 18.57 -33.56 5.34
CA ARG A 443 19.35 -34.59 4.66
C ARG A 443 20.14 -34.04 3.48
N ILE A 444 19.56 -33.14 2.69
CA ILE A 444 20.23 -32.53 1.52
C ILE A 444 21.25 -31.47 1.95
N SER A 445 20.94 -30.67 2.97
CA SER A 445 21.82 -29.60 3.45
C SER A 445 22.94 -30.08 4.37
N GLY A 446 22.87 -31.31 4.89
CA GLY A 446 23.88 -31.89 5.78
C GLY A 446 23.94 -31.26 7.17
N SER A 447 23.02 -30.34 7.51
CA SER A 447 22.98 -29.67 8.82
C SER A 447 21.56 -29.31 9.22
N GLN A 448 21.33 -29.15 10.53
CA GLN A 448 20.05 -28.67 11.06
C GLN A 448 20.10 -27.17 11.27
N PHE A 449 19.07 -26.46 10.81
CA PHE A 449 18.96 -25.02 10.92
C PHE A 449 17.49 -24.59 10.94
N ASN A 450 17.22 -23.34 11.31
CA ASN A 450 15.89 -22.78 11.27
C ASN A 450 15.47 -22.45 9.83
N LEU A 451 14.59 -23.27 9.26
CA LEU A 451 14.06 -23.13 7.89
C LEU A 451 13.30 -21.81 7.66
N ASN A 452 12.79 -21.19 8.72
CA ASN A 452 12.11 -19.90 8.67
C ASN A 452 13.10 -18.71 8.71
N SER A 453 14.39 -18.95 9.02
CA SER A 453 15.41 -17.90 9.05
C SER A 453 16.02 -17.69 7.66
N THR A 454 15.69 -16.57 7.03
CA THR A 454 16.28 -16.16 5.75
C THR A 454 17.80 -16.04 5.81
N LYS A 455 18.36 -15.61 6.95
CA LYS A 455 19.81 -15.50 7.16
C LYS A 455 20.50 -16.87 7.17
N GLN A 456 19.94 -17.84 7.91
CA GLN A 456 20.52 -19.18 7.97
C GLN A 456 20.37 -19.89 6.62
N LEU A 457 19.22 -19.76 5.96
CA LEU A 457 19.01 -20.34 4.65
C LEU A 457 19.98 -19.79 3.59
N LYS A 458 20.27 -18.48 3.60
CA LYS A 458 21.26 -17.88 2.70
C LYS A 458 22.63 -18.55 2.83
N LYS A 459 23.08 -18.75 4.07
CA LYS A 459 24.35 -19.41 4.36
C LYS A 459 24.37 -20.83 3.79
N ILE A 460 23.36 -21.63 4.11
CA ILE A 460 23.27 -23.02 3.62
C ILE A 460 23.26 -23.07 2.09
N LEU A 461 22.42 -22.28 1.44
CA LEU A 461 22.24 -22.35 -0.01
C LEU A 461 23.49 -21.87 -0.77
N PHE A 462 24.05 -20.72 -0.41
CA PHE A 462 25.06 -20.06 -1.23
C PHE A 462 26.49 -20.26 -0.73
N GLU A 463 26.71 -20.45 0.59
CA GLU A 463 28.04 -20.67 1.15
C GLU A 463 28.34 -22.17 1.25
N ASP A 464 27.46 -22.95 1.89
CA ASP A 464 27.74 -24.36 2.18
C ASP A 464 27.49 -25.27 0.95
N LEU A 465 26.37 -25.06 0.24
CA LEU A 465 26.02 -25.83 -0.97
C LEU A 465 26.54 -25.20 -2.27
N GLY A 466 27.06 -23.97 -2.22
CA GLY A 466 27.65 -23.28 -3.36
C GLY A 466 26.71 -23.01 -4.53
N LEU A 467 25.40 -22.83 -4.28
CA LEU A 467 24.41 -22.56 -5.33
C LEU A 467 24.67 -21.21 -6.04
N PRO A 468 24.27 -21.08 -7.31
CA PRO A 468 24.47 -19.84 -8.06
C PRO A 468 23.61 -18.69 -7.49
N VAL A 469 24.23 -17.52 -7.32
CA VAL A 469 23.52 -16.32 -6.85
C VAL A 469 22.85 -15.63 -8.04
N ILE A 470 21.54 -15.85 -8.16
CA ILE A 470 20.71 -15.28 -9.22
C ILE A 470 20.45 -13.78 -8.98
N LYS A 471 20.14 -13.41 -7.73
CA LYS A 471 19.75 -12.04 -7.37
C LYS A 471 20.34 -11.62 -6.03
N LYS A 472 20.90 -10.41 -5.97
CA LYS A 472 21.40 -9.79 -4.73
C LYS A 472 20.48 -8.68 -4.25
N THR A 473 20.41 -8.53 -2.93
CA THR A 473 19.74 -7.45 -2.21
C THR A 473 20.76 -6.68 -1.38
N LYS A 474 20.36 -5.56 -0.78
CA LYS A 474 21.21 -4.79 0.15
C LYS A 474 21.77 -5.64 1.30
N THR A 475 21.10 -6.74 1.65
CA THR A 475 21.48 -7.66 2.74
C THR A 475 22.05 -9.00 2.23
N GLY A 476 22.62 -9.00 1.03
CA GLY A 476 23.24 -10.19 0.40
C GLY A 476 22.32 -10.93 -0.58
N PRO A 477 22.66 -12.17 -0.97
CA PRO A 477 21.85 -13.00 -1.88
C PRO A 477 20.38 -13.08 -1.45
N SER A 478 19.44 -12.99 -2.39
CA SER A 478 18.01 -13.15 -2.09
C SER A 478 17.64 -14.63 -2.00
N THR A 479 16.72 -14.96 -1.10
CA THR A 479 16.07 -16.26 -1.01
C THR A 479 14.55 -16.13 -1.21
N ASP A 480 14.10 -15.11 -1.95
CA ASP A 480 12.68 -14.91 -2.26
C ASP A 480 12.14 -16.04 -3.16
N SER A 481 10.81 -16.20 -3.22
CA SER A 481 10.16 -17.27 -4.00
C SER A 481 10.64 -17.34 -5.44
N SER A 482 10.77 -16.20 -6.13
CA SER A 482 11.24 -16.18 -7.53
C SER A 482 12.67 -16.72 -7.70
N VAL A 483 13.55 -16.51 -6.72
CA VAL A 483 14.93 -17.02 -6.76
C VAL A 483 14.94 -18.52 -6.53
N LEU A 484 14.15 -19.00 -5.57
CA LEU A 484 14.03 -20.43 -5.31
C LEU A 484 13.35 -21.17 -6.47
N GLU A 485 12.39 -20.55 -7.17
CA GLU A 485 11.75 -21.11 -8.37
C GLU A 485 12.77 -21.30 -9.49
N GLU A 486 13.61 -20.30 -9.74
CA GLU A 486 14.64 -20.39 -10.78
C GLU A 486 15.73 -21.41 -10.42
N LEU A 487 16.13 -21.50 -9.14
CA LEU A 487 17.02 -22.58 -8.67
C LEU A 487 16.36 -23.97 -8.81
N ALA A 488 15.06 -24.08 -8.55
CA ALA A 488 14.33 -25.33 -8.75
C ALA A 488 14.30 -25.74 -10.24
N ILE A 489 14.12 -24.78 -11.15
CA ILE A 489 14.19 -25.01 -12.62
C ILE A 489 15.59 -25.49 -13.04
N GLN A 490 16.64 -24.96 -12.40
CA GLN A 490 18.02 -25.40 -12.63
C GLN A 490 18.33 -26.80 -12.07
N GLY A 491 17.36 -27.45 -11.41
CA GLY A 491 17.47 -28.83 -10.91
C GLY A 491 17.91 -28.95 -9.45
N TYR A 492 17.92 -27.86 -8.68
CA TYR A 492 18.29 -27.91 -7.27
C TYR A 492 17.11 -28.32 -6.38
N ASP A 493 17.08 -29.60 -5.98
CA ASP A 493 15.99 -30.18 -5.18
C ASP A 493 15.71 -29.46 -3.86
N ILE A 494 16.75 -28.94 -3.20
CA ILE A 494 16.58 -28.18 -1.95
C ILE A 494 15.73 -26.94 -2.16
N ALA A 495 15.82 -26.27 -3.32
CA ALA A 495 15.04 -25.07 -3.60
C ALA A 495 13.55 -25.41 -3.79
N ARG A 496 13.26 -26.53 -4.49
CA ARG A 496 11.89 -27.06 -4.65
C ARG A 496 11.26 -27.40 -3.30
N LEU A 497 11.97 -28.15 -2.45
CA LEU A 497 11.49 -28.54 -1.13
C LEU A 497 11.30 -27.34 -0.20
N MET A 498 12.18 -26.33 -0.29
CA MET A 498 12.05 -25.09 0.48
C MET A 498 10.84 -24.24 0.06
N LEU A 499 10.49 -24.21 -1.24
CA LEU A 499 9.27 -23.57 -1.72
C LEU A 499 8.03 -24.23 -1.13
N GLU A 500 7.97 -25.55 -1.22
CA GLU A 500 6.87 -26.37 -0.68
C GLU A 500 6.74 -26.20 0.84
N TYR A 501 7.85 -26.28 1.57
CA TYR A 501 7.89 -26.06 3.01
C TYR A 501 7.34 -24.68 3.40
N ARG A 502 7.77 -23.61 2.72
CA ARG A 502 7.31 -22.24 3.02
C ARG A 502 5.83 -22.03 2.72
N GLU A 503 5.34 -22.65 1.64
CA GLU A 503 3.91 -22.57 1.29
C GLU A 503 3.06 -23.25 2.37
N LEU A 504 3.41 -24.48 2.75
CA LEU A 504 2.69 -25.22 3.79
C LEU A 504 2.82 -24.56 5.17
N GLU A 505 4.00 -24.05 5.53
CA GLU A 505 4.21 -23.40 6.81
C GLU A 505 3.45 -22.08 6.91
N LYS A 506 3.39 -21.30 5.82
CA LYS A 506 2.54 -20.11 5.75
C LYS A 506 1.07 -20.49 5.89
N LEU A 507 0.62 -21.54 5.20
CA LEU A 507 -0.76 -22.03 5.30
C LEU A 507 -1.10 -22.42 6.74
N ARG A 508 -0.22 -23.19 7.39
CA ARG A 508 -0.37 -23.65 8.78
C ARG A 508 -0.40 -22.46 9.75
N SER A 509 0.69 -21.70 9.81
CA SER A 509 0.88 -20.64 10.81
C SER A 509 -0.09 -19.46 10.64
N THR A 510 -0.35 -19.03 9.40
CA THR A 510 -1.14 -17.83 9.12
C THR A 510 -2.64 -18.10 9.15
N TYR A 511 -3.07 -19.31 8.76
CA TYR A 511 -4.49 -19.62 8.64
C TYR A 511 -4.92 -20.74 9.58
N VAL A 512 -4.36 -21.94 9.45
CA VAL A 512 -4.87 -23.12 10.16
C VAL A 512 -4.75 -23.01 11.67
N ASP A 513 -3.62 -22.51 12.18
CA ASP A 513 -3.38 -22.39 13.63
C ASP A 513 -3.88 -21.07 14.21
N ALA A 514 -4.02 -20.03 13.37
CA ALA A 514 -4.38 -18.69 13.80
C ALA A 514 -5.90 -18.45 13.79
N LEU A 515 -6.61 -18.86 12.73
CA LEU A 515 -8.05 -18.58 12.58
C LEU A 515 -8.90 -19.14 13.72
N PRO A 516 -8.69 -20.38 14.22
CA PRO A 516 -9.45 -20.90 15.35
C PRO A 516 -9.31 -20.07 16.64
N LYS A 517 -8.15 -19.43 16.84
CA LYS A 517 -7.90 -18.56 18.01
C LYS A 517 -8.60 -17.21 17.92
N LEU A 518 -9.06 -16.83 16.72
CA LEU A 518 -9.78 -15.58 16.45
C LEU A 518 -11.30 -15.78 16.50
N VAL A 519 -11.78 -16.99 16.78
CA VAL A 519 -13.22 -17.24 16.99
C VAL A 519 -13.67 -16.47 18.23
N ASN A 520 -14.67 -15.63 18.06
CA ASN A 520 -15.26 -14.90 19.16
C ASN A 520 -16.07 -15.87 20.04
N ALA A 521 -15.75 -15.90 21.34
CA ALA A 521 -16.35 -16.83 22.29
C ALA A 521 -17.87 -16.64 22.47
N ARG A 522 -18.41 -15.44 22.22
CA ARG A 522 -19.84 -15.14 22.35
C ARG A 522 -20.65 -15.62 21.15
N THR A 523 -20.12 -15.44 19.94
CA THR A 523 -20.85 -15.74 18.69
C THR A 523 -20.48 -17.11 18.11
N GLY A 524 -19.32 -17.66 18.47
CA GLY A 524 -18.76 -18.85 17.85
C GLY A 524 -18.29 -18.62 16.41
N ARG A 525 -18.07 -17.36 16.00
CA ARG A 525 -17.76 -16.96 14.62
C ARG A 525 -16.50 -16.08 14.57
N ILE A 526 -15.89 -16.03 13.40
CA ILE A 526 -14.79 -15.11 13.08
C ILE A 526 -15.40 -13.83 12.50
N HIS A 527 -14.99 -12.69 13.04
CA HIS A 527 -15.42 -11.36 12.59
C HIS A 527 -14.22 -10.65 11.97
N THR A 528 -14.13 -10.65 10.64
CA THR A 528 -13.11 -9.89 9.91
C THR A 528 -13.49 -8.42 9.84
N ARG A 529 -12.52 -7.52 9.74
CA ARG A 529 -12.76 -6.09 9.49
C ARG A 529 -12.58 -5.77 8.00
N PHE A 530 -13.64 -5.27 7.37
CA PHE A 530 -13.63 -4.77 6.01
C PHE A 530 -13.28 -3.27 6.00
N ASN A 531 -12.20 -2.89 5.34
CA ASN A 531 -11.75 -1.49 5.31
C ASN A 531 -11.97 -0.91 3.92
N GLN A 532 -12.75 0.17 3.85
CA GLN A 532 -13.02 0.95 2.63
C GLN A 532 -11.83 1.83 2.23
N THR A 533 -11.08 2.32 3.21
CA THR A 533 -10.13 3.43 3.04
C THR A 533 -8.67 3.01 2.91
N VAL A 534 -8.37 1.78 2.45
CA VAL A 534 -6.99 1.25 2.42
C VAL A 534 -6.41 1.17 1.01
N ALA A 535 -7.10 0.53 0.08
CA ALA A 535 -6.56 0.36 -1.27
C ALA A 535 -6.82 1.62 -2.08
N ALA A 536 -5.81 2.21 -2.72
CA ALA A 536 -5.99 3.38 -3.59
C ALA A 536 -6.94 3.12 -4.79
N THR A 537 -7.21 1.85 -5.11
CA THR A 537 -8.10 1.44 -6.21
C THR A 537 -9.60 1.43 -5.85
N GLY A 538 -9.97 1.73 -4.60
CA GLY A 538 -11.36 1.63 -4.12
C GLY A 538 -11.80 0.22 -3.71
N ARG A 539 -10.94 -0.80 -3.85
CA ARG A 539 -11.27 -2.17 -3.43
C ARG A 539 -11.30 -2.28 -1.91
N LEU A 540 -12.33 -2.95 -1.39
CA LEU A 540 -12.36 -3.37 0.02
C LEU A 540 -11.11 -4.19 0.36
N SER A 541 -10.56 -3.97 1.54
CA SER A 541 -9.53 -4.84 2.13
C SER A 541 -10.08 -5.53 3.37
N SER A 542 -9.47 -6.65 3.78
CA SER A 542 -9.85 -7.40 4.98
C SER A 542 -8.68 -7.49 5.96
N SER A 543 -8.93 -7.27 7.26
CA SER A 543 -7.95 -7.36 8.33
C SER A 543 -8.53 -8.04 9.58
N HIS A 544 -7.65 -8.55 10.45
CA HIS A 544 -8.00 -9.16 11.74
C HIS A 544 -9.14 -10.20 11.72
N PRO A 545 -9.07 -11.29 10.91
CA PRO A 545 -8.00 -11.70 10.00
C PRO A 545 -8.25 -11.25 8.55
N ASN A 546 -7.20 -11.28 7.71
CA ASN A 546 -7.34 -11.05 6.27
C ASN A 546 -7.87 -12.31 5.56
N LEU A 547 -9.17 -12.33 5.28
CA LEU A 547 -9.85 -13.45 4.61
C LEU A 547 -9.72 -13.41 3.08
N GLN A 548 -9.28 -12.29 2.49
CA GLN A 548 -9.12 -12.15 1.04
C GLN A 548 -7.92 -12.94 0.50
N ASN A 549 -6.87 -13.07 1.30
CA ASN A 549 -5.62 -13.71 0.90
C ASN A 549 -5.62 -15.24 1.07
N ILE A 550 -6.75 -15.85 1.43
CA ILE A 550 -6.88 -17.30 1.58
C ILE A 550 -6.68 -17.99 0.21
N PRO A 551 -5.66 -18.85 0.05
CA PRO A 551 -5.37 -19.52 -1.21
C PRO A 551 -6.59 -20.24 -1.79
N SER A 552 -6.83 -20.08 -3.10
CA SER A 552 -8.01 -20.66 -3.79
C SER A 552 -7.68 -21.78 -4.78
N ARG A 553 -6.48 -21.75 -5.36
CA ARG A 553 -6.15 -22.60 -6.51
C ARG A 553 -5.58 -23.96 -6.11
N THR A 554 -4.88 -24.03 -4.98
CA THR A 554 -4.27 -25.26 -4.46
C THR A 554 -5.31 -26.17 -3.82
N GLU A 555 -5.08 -27.47 -3.87
CA GLU A 555 -5.97 -28.46 -3.23
C GLU A 555 -6.10 -28.20 -1.72
N MET A 556 -4.98 -27.89 -1.07
CA MET A 556 -4.94 -27.53 0.35
C MET A 556 -5.69 -26.22 0.63
N GLY A 557 -5.58 -25.21 -0.24
CA GLY A 557 -6.36 -23.97 -0.14
C GLY A 557 -7.88 -24.21 -0.27
N ARG A 558 -8.28 -25.12 -1.17
CA ARG A 558 -9.69 -25.56 -1.26
C ARG A 558 -10.13 -26.31 0.00
N GLY A 559 -9.26 -27.15 0.57
CA GLY A 559 -9.47 -27.80 1.86
C GLY A 559 -9.76 -26.79 2.96
N LEU A 560 -8.91 -25.78 3.11
CA LEU A 560 -9.11 -24.70 4.08
C LEU A 560 -10.44 -23.96 3.88
N ARG A 561 -10.86 -23.69 2.64
CA ARG A 561 -12.17 -23.07 2.36
C ARG A 561 -13.36 -23.94 2.75
N LYS A 562 -13.24 -25.28 2.65
CA LYS A 562 -14.28 -26.22 3.10
C LYS A 562 -14.48 -26.19 4.62
N ALA A 563 -13.47 -25.75 5.38
CA ALA A 563 -13.59 -25.61 6.82
C ALA A 563 -14.39 -24.37 7.24
N PHE A 564 -14.70 -23.45 6.31
CA PHE A 564 -15.72 -22.44 6.54
C PHE A 564 -17.08 -23.06 6.26
N ILE A 565 -17.98 -22.99 7.23
CA ILE A 565 -19.27 -23.68 7.19
C ILE A 565 -20.42 -22.71 7.35
N ALA A 566 -21.55 -23.03 6.72
CA ALA A 566 -22.79 -22.29 6.91
C ALA A 566 -23.40 -22.63 8.29
N GLU A 567 -24.28 -21.76 8.78
CA GLU A 567 -25.07 -22.08 9.98
C GLU A 567 -26.06 -23.22 9.70
N SER A 568 -26.48 -23.94 10.73
CA SER A 568 -27.48 -25.01 10.56
C SER A 568 -28.75 -24.48 9.90
N GLY A 569 -29.21 -25.14 8.84
CA GLY A 569 -30.35 -24.71 8.02
C GLY A 569 -30.01 -23.69 6.92
N PHE A 570 -28.75 -23.26 6.80
CA PHE A 570 -28.27 -22.35 5.76
C PHE A 570 -27.31 -23.04 4.79
N ILE A 571 -27.14 -22.44 3.61
CA ILE A 571 -26.14 -22.83 2.62
C ILE A 571 -25.31 -21.61 2.21
N PHE A 572 -24.08 -21.83 1.75
CA PHE A 572 -23.34 -20.78 1.06
C PHE A 572 -23.78 -20.67 -0.40
N TYR A 573 -24.02 -19.43 -0.84
CA TYR A 573 -24.26 -19.09 -2.23
C TYR A 573 -23.14 -18.16 -2.72
N GLY A 574 -22.40 -18.59 -3.75
CA GLY A 574 -21.31 -17.81 -4.33
C GLY A 574 -21.76 -17.11 -5.61
N ALA A 575 -21.60 -15.80 -5.66
CA ALA A 575 -21.77 -14.98 -6.87
C ALA A 575 -20.45 -14.28 -7.18
N ASP A 576 -19.97 -14.40 -8.42
CA ASP A 576 -18.70 -13.81 -8.87
C ASP A 576 -18.89 -13.09 -10.20
N TYR A 577 -18.28 -11.92 -10.33
CA TYR A 577 -18.30 -11.18 -11.58
C TYR A 577 -17.26 -11.72 -12.56
N SER A 578 -17.74 -12.48 -13.54
CA SER A 578 -16.89 -13.09 -14.57
C SER A 578 -16.12 -12.04 -15.38
N GLN A 579 -14.81 -11.93 -15.11
CA GLN A 579 -13.86 -11.12 -15.86
C GLN A 579 -14.23 -9.62 -15.91
N ILE A 580 -14.72 -9.07 -14.79
CA ILE A 580 -15.21 -7.68 -14.74
C ILE A 580 -14.17 -6.64 -15.18
N GLU A 581 -12.90 -6.84 -14.84
CA GLU A 581 -11.83 -5.90 -15.22
C GLU A 581 -11.67 -5.80 -16.74
N LEU A 582 -11.71 -6.94 -17.45
CA LEU A 582 -11.65 -6.96 -18.92
C LEU A 582 -12.92 -6.42 -19.57
N ARG A 583 -14.07 -6.58 -18.93
CA ARG A 583 -15.33 -5.98 -19.39
C ARG A 583 -15.30 -4.46 -19.25
N ILE A 584 -14.74 -3.95 -18.14
CA ILE A 584 -14.51 -2.52 -17.94
C ILE A 584 -13.53 -2.00 -18.99
N LEU A 585 -12.41 -2.71 -19.22
CA LEU A 585 -11.45 -2.35 -20.26
C LEU A 585 -12.11 -2.25 -21.64
N ALA A 586 -12.92 -3.25 -22.03
CA ALA A 586 -13.65 -3.23 -23.30
C ALA A 586 -14.64 -2.07 -23.39
N HIS A 587 -15.30 -1.70 -22.28
CA HIS A 587 -16.21 -0.56 -22.23
C HIS A 587 -15.46 0.77 -22.36
N LEU A 588 -14.35 0.95 -21.64
CA LEU A 588 -13.57 2.19 -21.63
C LEU A 588 -12.81 2.40 -22.94
N SER A 589 -12.29 1.34 -23.56
CA SER A 589 -11.55 1.42 -24.82
C SER A 589 -12.47 1.52 -26.05
N ASN A 590 -13.73 1.09 -25.92
CA ASN A 590 -14.68 0.91 -27.03
C ASN A 590 -14.14 0.03 -28.17
N ASP A 591 -13.19 -0.87 -27.88
CA ASP A 591 -12.65 -1.80 -28.87
C ASP A 591 -13.75 -2.76 -29.35
N GLN A 592 -14.09 -2.68 -30.63
CA GLN A 592 -15.20 -3.44 -31.20
C GLN A 592 -14.95 -4.96 -31.15
N SER A 593 -13.70 -5.41 -31.24
CA SER A 593 -13.36 -6.83 -31.21
C SER A 593 -13.59 -7.40 -29.81
N LEU A 594 -13.13 -6.70 -28.76
CA LEU A 594 -13.35 -7.09 -27.37
C LEU A 594 -14.84 -7.04 -26.99
N VAL A 595 -15.55 -5.98 -27.39
CA VAL A 595 -16.99 -5.85 -27.12
C VAL A 595 -17.78 -6.96 -27.81
N GLN A 596 -17.47 -7.28 -29.07
CA GLN A 596 -18.13 -8.39 -29.79
C GLN A 596 -17.82 -9.74 -29.15
N ALA A 597 -16.57 -9.99 -28.76
CA ALA A 597 -16.18 -11.22 -28.08
C ALA A 597 -17.01 -11.44 -26.80
N PHE A 598 -17.20 -10.39 -25.98
CA PHE A 598 -18.06 -10.50 -24.79
C PHE A 598 -19.55 -10.65 -25.12
N ARG A 599 -20.06 -10.00 -26.16
CA ARG A 599 -21.47 -10.14 -26.58
C ARG A 599 -21.78 -11.55 -27.11
N GLN A 600 -20.81 -12.17 -27.77
CA GLN A 600 -20.93 -13.52 -28.33
C GLN A 600 -20.57 -14.62 -27.34
N GLY A 601 -20.13 -14.27 -26.11
CA GLY A 601 -19.74 -15.25 -25.10
C GLY A 601 -18.45 -16.00 -25.42
N MET A 602 -17.58 -15.43 -26.25
CA MET A 602 -16.31 -16.03 -26.65
C MET A 602 -15.29 -16.01 -25.49
N ASP A 603 -14.31 -16.92 -25.53
CA ASP A 603 -13.18 -16.89 -24.61
C ASP A 603 -12.22 -15.76 -25.01
N ILE A 604 -12.19 -14.71 -24.21
CA ILE A 604 -11.40 -13.50 -24.49
C ILE A 604 -9.90 -13.81 -24.60
N HIS A 605 -9.37 -14.72 -23.79
CA HIS A 605 -7.95 -15.06 -23.83
C HIS A 605 -7.61 -15.85 -25.10
N LYS A 606 -8.53 -16.71 -25.54
CA LYS A 606 -8.41 -17.44 -26.80
C LYS A 606 -8.52 -16.47 -27.99
N GLN A 607 -9.43 -15.50 -27.92
CA GLN A 607 -9.56 -14.43 -28.94
C GLN A 607 -8.30 -13.56 -29.02
N THR A 608 -7.79 -13.08 -27.90
CA THR A 608 -6.54 -12.30 -27.86
C THR A 608 -5.37 -13.12 -28.41
N ALA A 609 -5.27 -14.41 -28.06
CA ALA A 609 -4.22 -15.28 -28.59
C ALA A 609 -4.32 -15.47 -30.11
N SER A 610 -5.53 -15.65 -30.64
CA SER A 610 -5.76 -15.75 -32.09
C SER A 610 -5.21 -14.53 -32.84
N VAL A 611 -5.48 -13.32 -32.32
CA VAL A 611 -4.97 -12.07 -32.90
C VAL A 611 -3.45 -11.95 -32.75
N ILE A 612 -2.90 -12.15 -31.54
CA ILE A 612 -1.47 -11.96 -31.26
C ILE A 612 -0.61 -12.95 -32.05
N PHE A 613 -0.99 -14.23 -32.07
CA PHE A 613 -0.25 -15.27 -32.75
C PHE A 613 -0.65 -15.44 -34.21
N SER A 614 -1.63 -14.66 -34.69
CA SER A 614 -2.17 -14.75 -36.05
C SER A 614 -2.56 -16.18 -36.43
N VAL A 615 -3.26 -16.86 -35.53
CA VAL A 615 -3.82 -18.21 -35.71
C VAL A 615 -5.34 -18.16 -35.62
N ASP A 616 -6.03 -19.07 -36.30
CA ASP A 616 -7.49 -19.15 -36.20
C ASP A 616 -7.92 -19.42 -34.75
N TYR A 617 -9.08 -18.89 -34.36
CA TYR A 617 -9.58 -19.02 -32.99
C TYR A 617 -9.54 -20.48 -32.54
N GLU A 618 -10.01 -21.42 -33.36
CA GLU A 618 -10.06 -22.83 -32.97
C GLU A 618 -8.70 -23.51 -32.80
N ASP A 619 -7.67 -23.02 -33.48
CA ASP A 619 -6.32 -23.59 -33.46
C ASP A 619 -5.44 -23.05 -32.32
N VAL A 620 -5.97 -22.13 -31.50
CA VAL A 620 -5.27 -21.60 -30.34
C VAL A 620 -4.95 -22.69 -29.33
N THR A 621 -3.66 -22.90 -29.10
CA THR A 621 -3.16 -23.87 -28.11
C THR A 621 -3.36 -23.38 -26.67
N LYS A 622 -3.34 -24.31 -25.70
CA LYS A 622 -3.42 -23.97 -24.26
C LYS A 622 -2.29 -23.03 -23.82
N GLU A 623 -1.11 -23.18 -24.40
CA GLU A 623 0.05 -22.34 -24.09
C GLU A 623 -0.13 -20.91 -24.61
N GLN A 624 -0.53 -20.74 -25.87
CA GLN A 624 -0.83 -19.43 -26.46
C GLN A 624 -1.95 -18.72 -25.69
N ARG A 625 -3.01 -19.43 -25.32
CA ARG A 625 -4.06 -18.91 -24.43
C ARG A 625 -3.51 -18.49 -23.07
N GLY A 626 -2.57 -19.25 -22.51
CA GLY A 626 -1.90 -18.93 -21.25
C GLY A 626 -1.07 -17.64 -21.33
N GLN A 627 -0.31 -17.47 -22.41
CA GLN A 627 0.49 -16.25 -22.66
C GLN A 627 -0.42 -15.03 -22.87
N ALA A 628 -1.46 -15.15 -23.69
CA ALA A 628 -2.44 -14.08 -23.91
C ALA A 628 -3.22 -13.72 -22.65
N LYS A 629 -3.48 -14.70 -21.77
CA LYS A 629 -4.05 -14.45 -20.44
C LYS A 629 -3.12 -13.57 -19.61
N THR A 630 -1.82 -13.87 -19.56
CA THR A 630 -0.84 -13.05 -18.83
C THR A 630 -0.80 -11.62 -19.36
N ILE A 631 -0.83 -11.44 -20.68
CA ILE A 631 -0.88 -10.11 -21.31
C ILE A 631 -2.15 -9.36 -20.89
N ASN A 632 -3.32 -10.00 -21.04
CA ASN A 632 -4.61 -9.40 -20.67
C ASN A 632 -4.70 -8.97 -19.19
N PHE A 633 -4.03 -9.67 -18.27
CA PHE A 633 -4.00 -9.28 -16.85
C PHE A 633 -2.89 -8.29 -16.49
N ALA A 634 -1.92 -8.07 -17.38
CA ALA A 634 -0.86 -7.09 -17.21
C ALA A 634 -1.19 -5.72 -17.83
N THR A 635 -2.22 -5.69 -18.69
CA THR A 635 -2.74 -4.49 -19.38
C THR A 635 -3.92 -3.94 -18.61
#